data_AF-A0A661UPU1-F1
#
_entry.id   AF-A0A661UPU1-F1
#
_cell.length_a   1.000
_cell.length_b   1.000
_cell.length_c   1.000
_cell.angle_alpha   90.00
_cell.angle_beta   90.00
_cell.angle_gamma   90.00
#
_symmetry.space_group_name_H-M   'P 1'
#
loop_
_entity.id
_entity.type
_entity.pdbx_description
1 polymer ?
#
loop_
_entity_poly.entity_id
_entity_poly.type
_entity_poly.pdbx_seq_one_letter_code
_entity_poly.pdbx_strand_id
1 'polypeptide(L)'
;DMLVGAGRALADGLDCSYVCHVAVHPDYQGIGLGKQIIEKLVAFSKGHKKIILYANPGKEGFYARLGFKKMNTAMAIFENEKEVLKNGTLSDT
;
A
#
# COMPACT_ATOMS: atom_id res chain seq x y z
N ASP A 1 26.12 -3.23 -7.48
CA ASP A 1 24.78 -2.63 -7.67
C ASP A 1 24.11 -2.32 -6.34
N MET A 2 23.25 -1.29 -6.30
CA MET A 2 22.51 -0.87 -5.11
C MET A 2 21.01 -1.02 -5.35
N LEU A 3 20.31 -1.70 -4.43
CA LEU A 3 18.85 -1.84 -4.45
C LEU A 3 18.20 -0.55 -3.91
N VAL A 4 17.57 0.23 -4.79
CA VAL A 4 16.99 1.54 -4.44
C VAL A 4 15.47 1.54 -4.25
N GLY A 5 14.80 0.42 -4.51
CA GLY A 5 13.35 0.32 -4.30
C GLY A 5 12.86 -1.12 -4.41
N ALA A 6 11.84 -1.43 -3.63
CA ALA A 6 11.23 -2.75 -3.59
C ALA A 6 9.73 -2.65 -3.24
N GLY A 7 8.99 -3.68 -3.63
CA GLY A 7 7.60 -3.87 -3.26
C GLY A 7 7.20 -5.32 -3.47
N ARG A 8 6.19 -5.79 -2.74
CA ARG A 8 5.66 -7.14 -2.90
C ARG A 8 4.14 -7.15 -2.90
N ALA A 9 3.58 -8.19 -3.51
CA ALA A 9 2.16 -8.50 -3.44
C ALA A 9 1.99 -9.95 -2.95
N LEU A 10 1.00 -10.16 -2.09
CA LEU A 10 0.55 -11.47 -1.63
C LEU A 10 -0.84 -11.69 -2.20
N ALA A 11 -1.08 -12.82 -2.87
CA ALA A 11 -2.38 -13.09 -3.47
C ALA A 11 -2.85 -14.52 -3.19
N ASP A 12 -4.17 -14.69 -3.11
CA ASP A 12 -4.83 -15.99 -2.91
C ASP A 12 -5.03 -16.77 -4.23
N GLY A 13 -4.70 -16.16 -5.37
CA GLY A 13 -4.83 -16.74 -6.71
C GLY A 13 -6.23 -16.66 -7.31
N LEU A 14 -7.21 -16.03 -6.63
CA LEU A 14 -8.60 -15.96 -7.08
C LEU A 14 -9.29 -14.63 -6.79
N ASP A 15 -9.38 -14.23 -5.52
CA ASP A 15 -10.21 -13.11 -5.08
C ASP A 15 -9.39 -11.86 -4.80
N CYS A 16 -8.35 -11.97 -3.97
CA CYS A 16 -7.66 -10.81 -3.43
C CYS A 16 -6.15 -10.87 -3.66
N SER A 17 -5.61 -9.74 -4.13
CA SER A 17 -4.18 -9.44 -4.05
C SER A 17 -3.95 -8.28 -3.08
N TYR A 18 -3.04 -8.46 -2.14
CA TYR A 18 -2.62 -7.48 -1.15
C TYR A 18 -1.22 -6.96 -1.48
N VAL A 19 -1.14 -5.70 -1.90
CA VAL A 19 0.14 -5.01 -2.08
C VAL A 19 0.66 -4.59 -0.71
N CYS A 20 1.81 -5.14 -0.32
CA CYS A 20 2.41 -4.90 0.98
C CYS A 20 3.87 -4.46 0.88
N HIS A 21 4.28 -3.63 1.84
CA HIS A 21 5.67 -3.19 2.05
C HIS A 21 6.34 -2.64 0.78
N VAL A 22 5.94 -1.43 0.38
CA VAL A 22 6.56 -0.72 -0.75
C VAL A 22 7.46 0.38 -0.22
N ALA A 23 8.72 0.36 -0.62
CA ALA A 23 9.74 1.31 -0.18
C ALA A 23 10.63 1.76 -1.34
N VAL A 24 11.04 3.02 -1.29
CA VAL A 24 12.03 3.61 -2.19
C VAL A 24 13.04 4.33 -1.32
N HIS A 25 14.33 4.12 -1.60
CA HIS A 25 15.43 4.78 -0.91
C HIS A 25 15.22 6.30 -0.92
N PRO A 26 15.40 7.01 0.21
CA PRO A 26 15.07 8.45 0.32
C PRO A 26 15.63 9.32 -0.82
N ASP A 27 16.90 9.12 -1.17
CA ASP A 27 17.58 9.87 -2.24
C ASP A 27 17.04 9.62 -3.65
N TYR A 28 16.20 8.59 -3.81
CA TYR A 28 15.60 8.18 -5.08
C TYR A 28 14.07 8.35 -5.09
N GLN A 29 13.53 9.10 -4.13
CA GLN A 29 12.11 9.48 -4.11
C GLN A 29 11.84 10.67 -5.05
N GLY A 30 10.56 10.94 -5.34
CA GLY A 30 10.16 12.09 -6.17
C GLY A 30 10.35 11.92 -7.69
N ILE A 31 11.14 10.93 -8.13
CA ILE A 31 11.41 10.67 -9.56
C ILE A 31 10.49 9.61 -10.19
N GLY A 32 9.44 9.18 -9.48
CA GLY A 32 8.43 8.26 -10.00
C GLY A 32 8.71 6.75 -9.80
N LEU A 33 9.80 6.34 -9.14
CA LEU A 33 10.09 4.91 -8.90
C LEU A 33 8.96 4.20 -8.13
N GLY A 34 8.42 4.84 -7.09
CA GLY A 34 7.32 4.25 -6.32
C GLY A 34 6.08 3.98 -7.18
N LYS A 35 5.77 4.90 -8.11
CA LYS A 35 4.67 4.72 -9.07
C LYS A 35 4.94 3.49 -9.95
N GLN A 36 6.14 3.36 -10.52
CA GLN A 36 6.50 2.23 -11.37
C GLN A 36 6.43 0.89 -10.64
N ILE A 37 6.85 0.85 -9.37
CA ILE A 37 6.74 -0.36 -8.53
C ILE A 37 5.27 -0.74 -8.35
N ILE A 38 4.41 0.20 -7.98
CA ILE A 38 2.97 -0.06 -7.78
C ILE A 38 2.31 -0.50 -9.09
N GLU A 39 2.58 0.16 -10.20
CA GLU A 39 2.01 -0.20 -11.51
C GLU A 39 2.38 -1.63 -11.91
N LYS A 40 3.63 -2.06 -11.67
CA LYS A 40 4.06 -3.45 -11.89
C LYS A 40 3.32 -4.43 -10.98
N LEU A 41 3.18 -4.13 -9.69
CA LEU A 41 2.47 -5.00 -8.75
C LEU A 41 0.97 -5.11 -9.07
N VAL A 42 0.34 -4.01 -9.50
CA VAL A 42 -1.04 -4.00 -9.97
C VAL A 42 -1.17 -4.84 -11.24
N ALA A 43 -0.22 -4.74 -12.17
CA ALA A 43 -0.21 -5.58 -13.37
C ALA A 43 -0.08 -7.08 -13.04
N PHE A 44 0.79 -7.46 -12.11
CA PHE A 44 0.91 -8.85 -11.62
C PHE A 44 -0.34 -9.35 -10.90
N SER A 45 -1.11 -8.43 -10.33
CA SER A 45 -2.34 -8.75 -9.60
C SER A 45 -3.58 -8.80 -10.50
N LYS A 46 -3.45 -8.58 -11.82
CA LYS A 46 -4.57 -8.68 -12.75
C LYS A 46 -5.20 -10.08 -12.69
N GLY A 47 -6.53 -10.13 -12.73
CA GLY A 47 -7.32 -11.37 -12.62
C GLY A 47 -7.95 -11.59 -11.25
N HIS A 48 -7.42 -10.96 -10.19
CA HIS A 48 -8.06 -10.96 -8.88
C HIS A 48 -9.23 -9.95 -8.87
N LYS A 49 -10.27 -10.24 -8.08
CA LYS A 49 -11.44 -9.36 -7.97
C LYS A 49 -11.12 -8.02 -7.31
N LYS A 50 -10.13 -8.00 -6.41
CA LYS A 50 -9.72 -6.78 -5.71
C LYS A 50 -8.23 -6.74 -5.41
N ILE A 51 -7.67 -5.55 -5.47
CA ILE A 51 -6.30 -5.24 -5.06
C ILE A 51 -6.39 -4.28 -3.88
N ILE A 52 -5.87 -4.67 -2.72
CA ILE A 52 -5.91 -3.86 -1.50
C ILE A 52 -4.50 -3.49 -1.04
N LEU A 53 -4.41 -2.41 -0.29
CA LEU A 53 -3.21 -1.99 0.42
C LEU A 53 -3.60 -1.19 1.66
N TYR A 54 -2.67 -1.09 2.60
CA TYR A 54 -2.76 -0.17 3.73
C TYR A 54 -1.75 0.95 3.51
N ALA A 55 -2.25 2.17 3.37
CA ALA A 55 -1.39 3.32 3.18
C ALA A 55 -0.85 3.78 4.54
N ASN A 56 0.42 4.15 4.61
CA ASN A 56 0.93 4.89 5.76
C ASN A 56 0.20 6.25 5.84
N PRO A 57 -0.02 6.79 7.06
CA PRO A 57 -0.64 8.10 7.24
C PRO A 57 0.02 9.18 6.37
N GLY A 58 -0.78 9.96 5.66
CA GLY A 58 -0.33 11.02 4.76
C GLY A 58 0.14 10.54 3.37
N LYS A 59 0.11 9.23 3.07
CA LYS A 59 0.44 8.66 1.75
C LYS A 59 -0.78 8.24 0.94
N GLU A 60 -2.00 8.43 1.45
CA GLU A 60 -3.25 8.09 0.79
C GLU A 60 -3.38 8.80 -0.55
N GLY A 61 -3.01 10.09 -0.62
CA GLY A 61 -3.04 10.87 -1.85
C GLY A 61 -2.10 10.34 -2.94
N PHE A 62 -1.01 9.68 -2.57
CA PHE A 62 -0.14 9.01 -3.54
C PHE A 62 -0.87 7.83 -4.20
N TYR A 63 -1.48 6.95 -3.41
CA TYR A 63 -2.22 5.80 -3.94
C TYR A 63 -3.52 6.19 -4.64
N ALA A 64 -4.20 7.24 -4.18
CA ALA A 64 -5.40 7.77 -4.84
C ALA A 64 -5.14 8.19 -6.29
N ARG A 65 -3.99 8.82 -6.56
CA ARG A 65 -3.57 9.17 -7.93
C ARG A 65 -3.26 7.96 -8.81
N LEU A 66 -3.09 6.78 -8.22
CA LEU A 66 -2.86 5.50 -8.92
C LEU A 66 -4.15 4.68 -9.06
N GLY A 67 -5.32 5.26 -8.71
CA GLY A 67 -6.63 4.64 -8.89
C GLY A 67 -7.16 3.88 -7.67
N PHE A 68 -6.41 3.80 -6.57
CA PHE A 68 -6.92 3.23 -5.32
C PHE A 68 -7.97 4.14 -4.69
N LYS A 69 -8.97 3.54 -4.04
CA LYS A 69 -10.01 4.24 -3.28
C LYS A 69 -9.96 3.80 -1.82
N LYS A 70 -10.29 4.70 -0.90
CA LYS A 70 -10.48 4.35 0.52
C LYS A 70 -11.65 3.37 0.63
N MET A 71 -11.47 2.32 1.43
CA MET A 71 -12.54 1.41 1.79
C MET A 71 -13.30 1.98 2.98
N ASN A 72 -14.63 1.98 2.90
CA ASN A 72 -15.49 2.38 4.02
C ASN A 72 -15.63 1.26 5.07
N THR A 73 -15.10 0.07 4.79
CA THR A 73 -15.29 -1.16 5.57
C THR A 73 -13.97 -1.78 6.02
N ALA A 74 -12.85 -1.06 5.90
CA ALA A 74 -11.57 -1.55 6.39
C ALA A 74 -11.54 -1.50 7.92
N MET A 75 -11.17 -2.61 8.54
CA MET A 75 -11.04 -2.78 9.99
C MET A 75 -9.69 -3.45 10.28
N ALA A 76 -9.07 -3.16 11.43
CA ALA A 76 -7.84 -3.79 11.84
C ALA A 76 -7.73 -3.87 13.37
N ILE A 77 -7.01 -4.87 13.88
CA ILE A 77 -6.66 -5.03 15.30
C ILE A 77 -5.15 -4.86 15.40
N PHE A 78 -4.69 -4.02 16.32
CA PHE A 78 -3.27 -3.77 16.57
C PHE A 78 -2.93 -4.04 18.04
N GLU A 79 -1.82 -4.74 18.28
CA GLU A 79 -1.31 -4.98 19.64
C GLU A 79 -1.02 -3.65 20.38
N ASN A 80 -0.51 -2.66 19.65
CA ASN A 80 -0.18 -1.33 20.14
C ASN A 80 -1.23 -0.27 19.76
N GLU A 81 -2.52 -0.61 19.85
CA GLU A 81 -3.67 0.21 19.43
C GLU A 81 -3.54 1.71 19.74
N LYS A 82 -3.18 2.08 20.98
CA LYS A 82 -3.03 3.49 21.41
C LYS A 82 -2.06 4.30 20.55
N GLU A 83 -0.92 3.70 20.18
CA GLU A 83 0.09 4.39 19.35
C GLU A 83 -0.36 4.48 17.88
N VAL A 84 -1.11 3.49 17.41
CA VAL A 84 -1.62 3.41 16.04
C VAL A 84 -2.80 4.38 15.83
N LEU A 85 -3.62 4.60 16.85
CA LEU A 85 -4.60 5.67 16.90
C LEU A 85 -3.91 7.04 16.88
N LYS A 86 -2.90 7.24 17.75
CA LYS A 86 -2.15 8.50 17.85
C LYS A 86 -1.45 8.90 16.55
N ASN A 87 -0.95 7.94 15.77
CA ASN A 87 -0.27 8.22 14.50
C ASN A 87 -1.21 8.31 13.28
N GLY A 88 -2.52 8.10 13.46
CA GLY A 88 -3.54 8.21 12.41
C GLY A 88 -3.65 7.00 11.49
N THR A 89 -3.06 5.87 11.84
CA THR A 89 -3.23 4.61 11.08
C THR A 89 -4.56 3.95 11.38
N LEU A 90 -5.05 4.04 12.63
CA LEU A 90 -6.40 3.64 13.04
C LEU A 90 -7.29 4.88 13.26
N SER A 91 -8.61 4.66 13.16
CA SER A 91 -9.67 5.60 13.53
C SER A 91 -10.51 5.00 14.65
N ASP A 92 -10.90 5.80 15.65
CA ASP A 92 -11.80 5.41 16.75
C ASP A 92 -13.29 5.49 16.36
N THR A 93 -13.60 5.89 15.12
CA THR A 93 -14.96 6.08 14.59
C THR A 93 -15.10 5.55 13.19
#